data_AF-A0A438DCK2-F1
#
_entry.id   AF-A0A438DCK2-F1
#
_cell.length_a   1.000
_cell.length_b   1.000
_cell.length_c   1.000
_cell.angle_alpha   90.00
_cell.angle_beta   90.00
_cell.angle_gamma   90.00
#
_symmetry.space_group_name_H-M   'P 1'
#
loop_
_entity.id
_entity.type
_entity.pdbx_description
1 polymer ?
#
loop_
_entity_poly.entity_id
_entity_poly.type
_entity_poly.pdbx_seq_one_letter_code
_entity_poly.pdbx_strand_id
1 'polypeptide(L)'
;MVSARFCRHSRKAAKSLRNNKLSSQGCEVGFHLEVLSFQLAAYLGQLQEEIHNTAYSEFRKQIENAWMDISQECLKPTAVPMPLLARVLNLTRAADVIYKEQDSYTHVGKVMKNNIAAFFINPII
;
A
#
# COMPACT_ATOMS: atom_id res chain seq x y z
N MET A 1 16.91 -27.98 17.70
CA MET A 1 17.63 -28.09 19.00
C MET A 1 18.00 -26.74 19.65
N VAL A 2 17.29 -25.64 19.35
CA VAL A 2 17.61 -24.29 19.89
C VAL A 2 16.78 -23.94 21.15
N SER A 3 15.74 -24.70 21.46
CA SER A 3 14.77 -24.38 22.52
C SER A 3 15.31 -24.52 23.96
N ALA A 4 16.06 -25.58 24.27
CA ALA A 4 16.52 -25.82 25.65
C ALA A 4 17.61 -24.84 26.14
N ARG A 5 18.34 -24.19 25.21
CA ARG A 5 19.36 -23.19 25.54
C ARG A 5 18.74 -21.84 25.87
N PHE A 6 17.70 -21.44 25.13
CA PHE A 6 16.93 -20.21 25.38
C PHE A 6 16.24 -20.26 26.74
N CYS A 7 15.58 -21.37 27.08
CA CYS A 7 14.93 -21.56 28.39
C CYS A 7 15.88 -21.62 29.61
N ARG A 8 17.16 -21.95 29.40
CA ARG A 8 18.18 -21.92 30.48
C ARG A 8 18.73 -20.52 30.68
N HIS A 9 18.88 -19.75 29.60
CA HIS A 9 19.32 -18.36 29.66
C HIS A 9 18.28 -17.47 30.35
N SER A 10 17.00 -17.64 30.00
CA SER A 10 15.88 -16.94 30.65
C SER A 10 15.70 -17.34 32.12
N ARG A 11 15.95 -18.59 32.52
CA ARG A 11 15.95 -18.98 33.95
C ARG A 11 17.09 -18.37 34.76
N LYS A 12 18.28 -18.22 34.18
CA LYS A 12 19.41 -17.53 34.84
C LYS A 12 19.16 -16.02 34.92
N ALA A 13 18.62 -15.42 33.86
CA ALA A 13 18.21 -14.00 33.86
C ALA A 13 17.11 -13.72 34.89
N ALA A 14 16.08 -14.59 34.99
CA ALA A 14 15.03 -14.49 35.99
C ALA A 14 15.56 -14.65 37.43
N LYS A 15 16.56 -15.51 37.67
CA LYS A 15 17.23 -15.61 38.98
C LYS A 15 18.09 -14.38 39.29
N SER A 16 18.74 -13.80 38.28
CA SER A 16 19.52 -12.55 38.42
C SER A 16 18.62 -11.35 38.73
N LEU A 17 17.45 -11.27 38.09
CA LEU A 17 16.40 -10.30 38.36
C LEU A 17 15.75 -10.47 39.74
N ARG A 18 15.65 -11.71 40.24
CA ARG A 18 15.11 -12.00 41.58
C ARG A 18 16.12 -11.68 42.70
N ASN A 19 17.43 -11.81 42.42
CA ASN A 19 18.49 -11.56 43.40
C ASN A 19 18.92 -10.09 43.47
N ASN A 20 18.82 -9.34 42.36
CA ASN A 20 18.83 -7.88 42.39
C ASN A 20 17.42 -7.41 42.70
N LYS A 21 17.10 -7.31 43.99
CA LYS A 21 15.95 -6.55 44.46
C LYS A 21 16.04 -5.16 43.84
N LEU A 22 15.28 -4.97 42.75
CA LEU A 22 14.92 -3.73 42.08
C LEU A 22 15.36 -2.50 42.88
N SER A 23 16.32 -1.74 42.34
CA SER A 23 16.20 -0.28 42.29
C SER A 23 15.09 0.05 41.27
N SER A 24 13.87 -0.45 41.48
CA SER A 24 12.72 0.19 42.13
C SER A 24 12.08 1.33 41.34
N GLN A 25 12.53 1.62 40.12
CA GLN A 25 11.78 2.47 39.17
C GLN A 25 12.33 2.35 37.74
N GLY A 26 13.65 2.25 37.55
CA GLY A 26 14.26 2.31 36.22
C GLY A 26 13.87 1.17 35.27
N CYS A 27 13.76 -0.08 35.77
CA CYS A 27 13.32 -1.21 34.94
C CYS A 27 11.83 -1.15 34.60
N GLU A 28 10.95 -0.80 35.54
CA GLU A 28 9.52 -0.61 35.26
C GLU A 28 9.30 0.53 34.26
N VAL A 29 9.97 1.67 34.45
CA VAL A 29 9.91 2.80 33.51
C VAL A 29 10.40 2.37 32.12
N GLY A 30 11.45 1.54 32.01
CA GLY A 30 11.91 0.96 30.75
C GLY A 30 10.86 0.08 30.07
N PHE A 31 10.25 -0.86 30.80
CA PHE A 31 9.16 -1.70 30.28
C PHE A 31 7.92 -0.88 29.91
N HIS A 32 7.56 0.14 30.70
CA HIS A 32 6.45 1.04 30.39
C HIS A 32 6.75 1.90 29.16
N LEU A 33 7.98 2.38 28.98
CA LEU A 33 8.40 3.11 27.77
C LEU A 33 8.31 2.22 26.53
N GLU A 34 8.74 0.96 26.62
CA GLU A 34 8.63 0.00 25.51
C GLU A 34 7.17 -0.30 25.16
N VAL A 35 6.32 -0.53 26.16
CA VAL A 35 4.88 -0.76 25.96
C VAL A 35 4.20 0.46 25.34
N LEU A 36 4.50 1.68 25.83
CA LEU A 36 4.01 2.93 25.26
C LEU A 36 4.53 3.15 23.83
N SER A 37 5.78 2.79 23.55
CA SER A 37 6.34 2.89 22.20
C SER A 37 5.62 1.97 21.20
N PHE A 38 5.27 0.76 21.63
CA PHE A 38 4.51 -0.18 20.81
C PHE A 38 3.09 0.30 20.56
N GLN A 39 2.42 0.82 21.60
CA GLN A 39 1.08 1.42 21.46
C GLN A 39 1.07 2.64 20.56
N LEU A 40 2.08 3.51 20.66
CA LEU A 40 2.22 4.66 19.78
C LEU A 40 2.44 4.23 18.32
N ALA A 41 3.30 3.23 18.07
CA ALA A 41 3.52 2.70 16.73
C ALA A 41 2.25 2.07 16.14
N ALA A 42 1.49 1.31 16.94
CA ALA A 42 0.21 0.74 16.52
C ALA A 42 -0.81 1.82 16.18
N TYR A 43 -0.93 2.85 17.01
CA TYR A 43 -1.83 3.99 16.77
C TYR A 43 -1.46 4.76 15.49
N LEU A 44 -0.17 5.05 15.29
CA LEU A 44 0.30 5.72 14.08
C LEU A 44 0.06 4.86 12.82
N GLY A 45 0.23 3.55 12.93
CA GLY A 45 -0.09 2.62 11.84
C GLY A 45 -1.58 2.64 11.47
N GLN A 46 -2.47 2.59 12.47
CA GLN A 46 -3.91 2.70 12.28
C GLN A 46 -4.31 4.03 11.64
N LEU A 47 -3.75 5.13 12.13
CA LEU A 47 -4.03 6.47 11.59
C LEU A 47 -3.56 6.57 10.13
N GLN A 48 -2.38 6.02 9.81
CA GLN A 48 -1.86 6.01 8.45
C GLN A 48 -2.76 5.20 7.50
N GLU A 49 -3.25 4.04 7.95
CA GLU A 49 -4.18 3.21 7.17
C GLU A 49 -5.52 3.92 6.95
N GLU A 50 -6.06 4.59 7.96
CA GLU A 50 -7.30 5.38 7.86
C GLU A 50 -7.16 6.54 6.89
N ILE A 51 -6.06 7.30 6.97
CA ILE A 51 -5.75 8.40 6.05
C ILE A 51 -5.60 7.87 4.62
N HIS A 52 -4.84 6.77 4.44
CA HIS A 52 -4.63 6.15 3.14
C HIS A 52 -5.96 5.72 2.50
N ASN A 53 -6.80 5.00 3.25
CA ASN A 53 -8.08 4.50 2.75
C ASN A 53 -9.05 5.64 2.44
N THR A 54 -9.09 6.68 3.28
CA THR A 54 -9.91 7.87 3.06
C THR A 54 -9.49 8.58 1.79
N ALA A 55 -8.20 8.90 1.64
CA ALA A 55 -7.66 9.56 0.46
C ALA A 55 -7.90 8.73 -0.81
N TYR A 56 -7.65 7.42 -0.74
CA TYR A 56 -7.89 6.50 -1.86
C TYR A 56 -9.37 6.50 -2.28
N SER A 57 -10.30 6.46 -1.32
CA SER A 57 -11.73 6.49 -1.61
C SER A 57 -12.17 7.80 -2.26
N GLU A 58 -11.60 8.92 -1.83
CA GLU A 58 -11.94 10.25 -2.36
C GLU A 58 -11.40 10.43 -3.78
N PHE A 59 -10.14 10.02 -4.04
CA PHE A 59 -9.59 10.01 -5.39
C PHE A 59 -10.37 9.08 -6.31
N ARG A 60 -10.79 7.90 -5.84
CA ARG A 60 -11.60 7.00 -6.64
C ARG A 60 -12.93 7.65 -7.07
N LYS A 61 -13.63 8.32 -6.15
CA LYS A 61 -14.86 9.07 -6.49
C LYS A 61 -14.59 10.16 -7.52
N GLN A 62 -13.50 10.90 -7.39
CA GLN A 62 -13.13 11.93 -8.36
C GLN A 62 -12.85 11.34 -9.75
N ILE A 63 -12.16 10.20 -9.81
CA ILE A 63 -11.91 9.47 -11.07
C ILE A 63 -13.23 9.00 -11.69
N GLU A 64 -14.13 8.41 -10.90
CA GLU A 64 -15.45 7.97 -11.36
C GLU A 64 -16.28 9.13 -11.92
N ASN A 65 -16.31 10.27 -11.21
CA ASN A 65 -16.98 11.48 -11.68
C ASN A 65 -16.37 12.00 -12.99
N ALA A 66 -15.04 12.09 -13.06
CA ALA A 66 -14.35 12.51 -14.29
C ALA A 66 -14.64 11.56 -15.46
N TRP A 67 -14.77 10.26 -15.19
CA TRP A 67 -15.12 9.27 -16.22
C TRP A 67 -16.55 9.47 -16.75
N MET A 68 -17.50 9.81 -15.88
CA MET A 68 -18.86 10.18 -16.27
C MET A 68 -18.86 11.44 -17.13
N ASP A 69 -18.12 12.48 -16.73
CA ASP A 69 -18.02 13.73 -17.48
C ASP A 69 -17.45 13.50 -18.89
N ILE A 70 -16.34 12.75 -18.99
CA ILE A 70 -15.74 12.37 -20.29
C ILE A 70 -16.76 11.64 -21.15
N SER A 71 -17.51 10.70 -20.57
CA SER A 71 -18.50 9.90 -21.30
C SER A 71 -19.64 10.77 -21.82
N GLN A 72 -20.12 11.72 -21.02
CA GLN A 72 -21.17 12.67 -21.43
C GLN A 72 -20.70 13.64 -22.51
N GLU A 73 -19.50 14.21 -22.37
CA GLU A 73 -18.94 15.14 -23.34
C GLU A 73 -18.66 14.47 -24.69
N CYS A 74 -18.21 13.20 -24.70
CA CYS A 74 -17.99 12.45 -25.94
C CYS A 74 -19.28 12.18 -26.73
N LEU A 75 -20.46 12.25 -26.10
CA LEU A 75 -21.75 12.09 -26.76
C LEU A 75 -22.26 13.39 -27.41
N LYS A 76 -21.74 14.55 -27.01
CA LYS A 76 -22.18 15.84 -27.50
C LYS A 76 -21.53 16.16 -28.85
N PRO A 77 -22.21 16.90 -29.75
CA PRO A 77 -21.57 17.49 -30.91
C PRO A 77 -20.41 18.38 -30.46
N THR A 78 -19.22 18.10 -30.95
CA THR A 78 -17.99 18.78 -30.57
C THR A 78 -17.37 19.47 -31.76
N ALA A 79 -16.74 20.63 -31.52
CA ALA A 79 -15.93 21.31 -32.53
C ALA A 79 -14.62 20.54 -32.83
N VAL A 80 -14.21 19.65 -31.94
CA VAL A 80 -12.97 18.86 -32.06
C VAL A 80 -13.26 17.55 -32.80
N PRO A 81 -12.53 17.22 -33.87
CA PRO A 81 -12.67 15.95 -34.57
C PRO A 81 -12.55 14.73 -33.63
N MET A 82 -13.48 13.78 -33.77
CA MET A 82 -13.50 12.55 -32.96
C MET A 82 -12.18 11.77 -32.91
N PRO A 83 -11.38 11.66 -34.00
CA PRO A 83 -10.08 10.99 -33.94
C PRO A 83 -9.08 11.62 -32.95
N LEU A 84 -9.17 12.93 -32.68
CA LEU A 84 -8.34 13.59 -31.67
C LEU A 84 -8.79 13.23 -30.27
N LEU A 85 -10.11 13.26 -30.02
CA LEU A 85 -10.68 12.87 -28.73
C LEU A 85 -10.41 11.41 -28.41
N ALA A 86 -10.50 10.52 -29.41
CA ALA A 86 -10.18 9.11 -29.25
C ALA A 86 -8.73 8.88 -28.79
N ARG A 87 -7.78 9.69 -29.26
CA ARG A 87 -6.38 9.62 -28.78
C ARG A 87 -6.27 9.96 -27.30
N VAL A 88 -6.89 11.06 -26.87
CA VAL A 88 -6.90 11.47 -25.46
C VAL A 88 -7.58 10.42 -24.59
N LEU A 89 -8.74 9.94 -25.01
CA LEU A 89 -9.50 8.89 -24.30
C LEU A 89 -8.69 7.60 -24.17
N ASN A 90 -8.01 7.17 -25.23
CA ASN A 90 -7.18 5.96 -25.20
C ASN A 90 -5.96 6.12 -24.28
N LEU A 91 -5.37 7.32 -24.18
CA LEU A 91 -4.30 7.59 -23.21
C LEU A 91 -4.81 7.48 -21.77
N THR A 92 -5.99 8.04 -21.46
CA THR A 92 -6.60 7.92 -20.14
C THR A 92 -6.88 6.46 -19.79
N ARG A 93 -7.41 5.67 -20.74
CA ARG A 93 -7.62 4.21 -20.56
C ARG A 93 -6.32 3.45 -20.33
N ALA A 94 -5.26 3.78 -21.07
CA ALA A 94 -3.96 3.16 -20.88
C ALA A 94 -3.42 3.44 -19.48
N ALA A 95 -3.55 4.67 -18.98
CA ALA A 95 -3.16 5.02 -17.62
C ALA A 95 -3.93 4.21 -16.57
N ASP A 96 -5.25 4.08 -16.71
CA ASP A 96 -6.08 3.27 -15.81
C ASP A 96 -5.61 1.80 -15.77
N VAL A 97 -5.26 1.22 -16.92
CA VAL A 97 -4.73 -0.15 -17.00
C VAL A 97 -3.33 -0.26 -16.39
N ILE A 98 -2.46 0.71 -16.63
CA ILE A 98 -1.06 0.70 -16.18
C ILE A 98 -0.95 0.87 -14.66
N TYR A 99 -1.80 1.69 -14.06
CA TYR A 99 -1.72 2.06 -12.64
C TYR A 99 -2.82 1.44 -11.77
N LYS A 100 -3.56 0.45 -12.27
CA LYS A 100 -4.72 -0.15 -11.58
C LYS A 100 -4.44 -0.66 -10.17
N GLU A 101 -3.29 -1.31 -9.97
CA GLU A 101 -2.91 -1.92 -8.68
C GLU A 101 -1.60 -1.34 -8.15
N GLN A 102 -0.59 -1.26 -9.01
CA GLN A 102 0.74 -0.76 -8.69
C GLN A 102 1.32 -0.02 -9.90
N ASP A 103 2.47 0.62 -9.72
CA ASP A 103 3.25 1.21 -10.81
C ASP A 103 3.76 0.14 -11.77
N SER A 104 2.94 -0.23 -12.76
CA SER A 104 3.33 -1.20 -13.78
C SER A 104 4.08 -0.56 -14.94
N TYR A 105 4.29 0.77 -14.92
CA TYR A 105 5.04 1.48 -15.94
C TYR A 105 6.55 1.34 -15.69
N THR A 106 6.99 1.72 -14.49
CA THR A 106 8.41 1.63 -14.10
C THR A 106 8.72 0.23 -13.55
N HIS A 107 7.80 -0.34 -12.76
CA HIS A 107 7.98 -1.63 -12.10
C HIS A 107 7.11 -2.71 -12.76
N VAL A 108 7.49 -3.10 -13.97
CA VAL A 108 6.70 -3.99 -14.82
C VAL A 108 6.59 -5.39 -14.23
N GLY A 109 5.42 -5.69 -13.65
CA GLY A 109 5.06 -7.01 -13.10
C GLY A 109 4.71 -8.05 -14.18
N LYS A 110 4.49 -9.29 -13.74
CA LYS A 110 4.16 -10.43 -14.63
C LYS A 110 2.91 -10.17 -15.48
N VAL A 111 1.87 -9.57 -14.88
CA VAL A 111 0.61 -9.27 -15.58
C VAL A 111 0.86 -8.31 -16.76
N MET A 112 1.56 -7.21 -16.52
CA MET A 112 1.86 -6.24 -17.59
C MET A 112 2.77 -6.83 -18.67
N LYS A 113 3.78 -7.63 -18.30
CA LYS A 113 4.62 -8.36 -19.28
C LYS A 113 3.78 -9.26 -20.19
N ASN A 114 2.83 -10.00 -19.61
CA ASN A 114 1.94 -10.87 -20.38
C ASN A 114 1.03 -10.06 -21.31
N ASN A 115 0.48 -8.94 -20.84
CA ASN A 115 -0.33 -8.05 -21.67
C ASN A 115 0.49 -7.52 -22.86
N ILE A 116 1.70 -6.99 -22.61
CA ILE A 116 2.60 -6.50 -23.67
C ILE A 116 2.89 -7.60 -24.69
N ALA A 117 3.23 -8.81 -24.22
CA ALA A 117 3.49 -9.93 -25.12
C ALA A 117 2.25 -10.29 -25.96
N ALA A 118 1.06 -10.31 -25.36
CA ALA A 118 -0.19 -10.60 -26.06
C ALA A 118 -0.54 -9.54 -27.13
N PHE A 119 -0.27 -8.27 -26.87
CA PHE A 119 -0.61 -7.18 -27.82
C PHE A 119 0.44 -6.95 -28.90
N PHE A 120 1.73 -7.17 -28.62
CA PHE A 120 2.83 -6.71 -29.49
C PHE A 120 3.78 -7.79 -29.98
N ILE A 121 3.77 -8.99 -29.37
CA ILE A 121 4.77 -10.03 -29.67
C ILE A 121 4.07 -11.27 -30.27
N ASN A 122 3.03 -11.74 -29.60
CA ASN A 122 2.35 -12.96 -29.98
C ASN A 122 1.41 -12.68 -31.15
N PRO A 123 1.46 -13.48 -32.23
CA PRO A 123 0.49 -13.37 -33.30
C PRO A 123 -0.90 -13.76 -32.78
N ILE A 124 -1.93 -13.12 -33.33
CA ILE A 124 -3.30 -13.57 -33.17
C ILE A 124 -3.45 -14.77 -34.11
N ILE A 125 -3.42 -15.98 -33.55
CA ILE A 125 -3.65 -17.24 -34.27
C ILE A 125 -5.14 -17.48 -34.36
#